data_AF-A0A5D2JE22-F1
#
_entry.id   AF-A0A5D2JE22-F1
#
_cell.length_a   1.000
_cell.length_b   1.000
_cell.length_c   1.000
_cell.angle_alpha   90.00
_cell.angle_beta   90.00
_cell.angle_gamma   90.00
#
_symmetry.space_group_name_H-M   'P 1'
#
loop_
_entity.id
_entity.type
_entity.pdbx_description
1 polymer ?
#
loop_
_entity_poly.entity_id
_entity_poly.type
_entity_poly.pdbx_seq_one_letter_code
_entity_poly.pdbx_strand_id
1 'polypeptide(L)'
;MFPFSKDDRSLLCRQDGFVLSKCEDPQPIIHIGGNEYRLMYLNHSTSTMSIVRNDLWEQSCLPNPINITINDSFLTYPPTNRHLTLFYNCSNVPQRPIIFPCSPELLSFYADDLSERDTYRDFSNSCGTNIQVQVNQSSFDELQNERNEYMLEEWRFGFNVVYDFPSIFCERCDNLVEKCSNLVNSPRYPVCKSGMLTFL
;
A
#
# COMPACT_ATOMS: atom_id res chain seq x y z
N MET A 1 -3.79 16.49 -9.85
CA MET A 1 -2.88 16.42 -11.01
C MET A 1 -2.99 15.01 -11.55
N PHE A 2 -3.18 14.82 -12.86
CA PHE A 2 -3.32 13.48 -13.44
C PHE A 2 -2.13 12.59 -13.02
N PRO A 3 -2.34 11.32 -12.61
CA PRO A 3 -3.59 10.56 -12.69
C PRO A 3 -4.58 10.79 -11.53
N PHE A 4 -4.21 11.60 -10.54
CA PHE A 4 -5.02 11.82 -9.34
C PHE A 4 -6.18 12.80 -9.56
N SER A 5 -7.37 12.39 -9.12
CA SER A 5 -8.62 13.16 -9.25
C SER A 5 -9.39 13.21 -7.92
N LYS A 6 -10.03 14.35 -7.62
CA LYS A 6 -10.83 14.57 -6.38
C LYS A 6 -12.32 14.28 -6.57
N ASP A 7 -12.80 14.23 -7.81
CA ASP A 7 -14.23 14.32 -8.11
C ASP A 7 -14.61 13.46 -9.32
N ASP A 8 -15.86 13.02 -9.33
CA ASP A 8 -16.46 12.12 -10.33
C ASP A 8 -16.89 12.87 -11.62
N ARG A 9 -16.65 14.18 -11.66
CA ARG A 9 -17.31 15.11 -12.60
C ARG A 9 -16.72 15.15 -14.01
N SER A 10 -15.59 14.50 -14.27
CA SER A 10 -15.08 14.36 -15.63
C SER A 10 -14.37 13.02 -15.78
N LEU A 11 -15.02 12.08 -16.47
CA LEU A 11 -14.41 10.80 -16.85
C LEU A 11 -12.99 11.02 -17.39
N LEU A 12 -12.76 12.08 -18.16
CA LEU A 12 -11.46 12.40 -18.76
C LEU A 12 -10.29 12.46 -17.77
N CYS A 13 -10.53 12.95 -16.55
CA CYS A 13 -9.50 13.10 -15.53
C CYS A 13 -9.51 11.97 -14.49
N ARG A 14 -10.44 11.00 -14.61
CA ARG A 14 -10.59 9.88 -13.69
C ARG A 14 -9.77 8.69 -14.19
N GLN A 15 -9.00 8.11 -13.29
CA GLN A 15 -8.33 6.82 -13.45
C GLN A 15 -8.66 5.98 -12.21
N ASP A 16 -9.21 4.79 -12.41
CA ASP A 16 -9.44 3.86 -11.31
C ASP A 16 -8.10 3.50 -10.66
N GLY A 17 -8.08 3.35 -9.32
CA GLY A 17 -6.83 3.26 -8.55
C GLY A 17 -6.22 4.61 -8.17
N PHE A 18 -6.66 5.75 -8.75
CA PHE A 18 -6.11 7.09 -8.51
C PHE A 18 -7.16 8.14 -8.14
N VAL A 19 -8.36 7.69 -7.76
CA VAL A 19 -9.40 8.57 -7.21
C VAL A 19 -9.11 8.85 -5.75
N LEU A 20 -9.08 10.13 -5.39
CA LEU A 20 -8.91 10.62 -4.05
C LEU A 20 -10.25 11.05 -3.45
N SER A 21 -10.43 10.75 -2.17
CA SER A 21 -11.53 11.22 -1.35
C SER A 21 -10.99 11.83 -0.05
N LYS A 22 -11.86 12.48 0.73
CA LYS A 22 -11.50 13.17 1.98
C LYS A 22 -10.29 14.11 1.84
N CYS A 23 -10.22 14.88 0.75
CA CYS A 23 -9.09 15.77 0.48
C CYS A 23 -8.97 16.98 1.43
N GLU A 24 -9.95 17.19 2.30
CA GLU A 24 -9.88 18.19 3.36
C GLU A 24 -9.17 17.65 4.62
N ASP A 25 -9.00 16.33 4.73
CA ASP A 25 -8.24 15.69 5.81
C ASP A 25 -6.73 15.85 5.54
N PRO A 26 -5.88 15.89 6.59
CA PRO A 26 -4.41 15.99 6.42
C PRO A 26 -3.82 14.85 5.56
N GLN A 27 -4.43 13.68 5.59
CA GLN A 27 -4.09 12.53 4.76
C GLN A 27 -5.34 12.09 3.96
N PRO A 28 -5.42 12.41 2.65
CA PRO A 28 -6.54 11.98 1.81
C PRO A 28 -6.59 10.47 1.66
N ILE A 29 -7.76 9.94 1.33
CA ILE A 29 -7.96 8.52 1.04
C ILE A 29 -7.84 8.28 -0.47
N ILE A 30 -7.12 7.25 -0.86
CA ILE A 30 -7.04 6.72 -2.24
C ILE A 30 -7.68 5.34 -2.29
N HIS A 31 -8.49 5.10 -3.32
CA HIS A 31 -9.18 3.83 -3.56
C HIS A 31 -8.44 2.99 -4.60
N ILE A 32 -7.92 1.83 -4.19
CA ILE A 32 -7.10 0.94 -5.03
C ILE A 32 -7.62 -0.49 -4.93
N GLY A 33 -8.01 -1.10 -6.06
CA GLY A 33 -8.47 -2.49 -6.10
C GLY A 33 -9.64 -2.80 -5.16
N GLY A 34 -10.53 -1.82 -4.93
CA GLY A 34 -11.66 -1.93 -4.01
C GLY A 34 -11.34 -1.70 -2.52
N ASN A 35 -10.09 -1.37 -2.18
CA ASN A 35 -9.66 -1.11 -0.80
C ASN A 35 -9.29 0.36 -0.60
N GLU A 36 -9.35 0.81 0.66
CA GLU A 36 -9.01 2.18 1.04
C GLU A 36 -7.61 2.27 1.64
N TYR A 37 -6.85 3.24 1.18
CA TYR A 37 -5.54 3.58 1.72
C TYR A 37 -5.46 5.06 2.02
N ARG A 38 -4.70 5.45 3.04
CA ARG A 38 -4.33 6.85 3.26
C ARG A 38 -3.08 7.18 2.47
N LEU A 39 -3.15 8.26 1.70
CA LEU A 39 -2.02 8.79 0.95
C LEU A 39 -1.15 9.65 1.87
N MET A 40 0.05 9.16 2.18
CA MET A 40 1.01 9.83 3.07
C MET A 40 1.90 10.79 2.32
N TYR A 41 2.37 10.37 1.16
CA TYR A 41 3.33 11.12 0.36
C TYR A 41 3.19 10.77 -1.10
N LEU A 42 3.48 11.75 -1.96
CA LEU A 42 3.42 11.61 -3.40
C LEU A 42 4.66 12.27 -4.02
N ASN A 43 5.46 11.47 -4.71
CA ASN A 43 6.60 11.92 -5.48
C ASN A 43 6.32 11.73 -6.98
N HIS A 44 5.98 12.84 -7.64
CA HIS A 44 5.70 12.85 -9.07
C HIS A 44 6.94 12.57 -9.93
N SER A 45 8.13 12.95 -9.48
CA SER A 45 9.37 12.76 -10.24
C SER A 45 9.76 11.28 -10.36
N THR A 46 9.43 10.48 -9.35
CA THR A 46 9.71 9.03 -9.32
C THR A 46 8.46 8.18 -9.53
N SER A 47 7.31 8.81 -9.82
CA SER A 47 5.99 8.17 -9.88
C SER A 47 5.75 7.22 -8.70
N THR A 48 6.09 7.67 -7.50
CA THR A 48 5.99 6.87 -6.27
C THR A 48 5.00 7.51 -5.32
N MET A 49 4.16 6.69 -4.70
CA MET A 49 3.31 7.12 -3.59
C MET A 49 3.55 6.25 -2.37
N SER A 50 3.56 6.88 -1.20
CA SER A 50 3.59 6.19 0.09
C SER A 50 2.17 6.15 0.62
N ILE A 51 1.68 4.96 0.92
CA ILE A 51 0.31 4.71 1.34
C ILE A 51 0.27 3.83 2.59
N VAL A 52 -0.77 3.99 3.40
CA VAL A 52 -1.02 3.18 4.59
C VAL A 52 -2.40 2.55 4.47
N ARG A 53 -2.54 1.29 4.88
CA ARG A 53 -3.85 0.64 4.99
C ARG A 53 -4.77 1.45 5.91
N ASN A 54 -5.91 1.92 5.40
CA ASN A 54 -6.77 2.83 6.15
C ASN A 54 -7.33 2.19 7.44
N ASP A 55 -7.59 0.88 7.41
CA ASP A 55 -8.10 0.11 8.56
C ASP A 55 -7.07 -0.11 9.67
N LEU A 56 -5.77 0.02 9.36
CA LEU A 56 -4.65 -0.11 10.29
C LEU A 56 -4.09 1.25 10.76
N TRP A 57 -4.69 2.35 10.34
CA TRP A 57 -4.14 3.70 10.57
C TRP A 57 -4.21 4.16 12.04
N GLU A 58 -5.31 3.88 12.73
CA GLU A 58 -5.51 4.24 14.15
C GLU A 58 -5.43 3.04 15.10
N GLN A 59 -5.33 1.82 14.56
CA GLN A 59 -5.44 0.60 15.37
C GLN A 59 -4.72 -0.59 14.71
N SER A 60 -4.03 -1.38 15.52
CA SER A 60 -3.46 -2.68 15.08
C SER A 60 -4.47 -3.82 15.16
N CYS A 61 -5.49 -3.68 16.02
CA CYS A 61 -6.50 -4.68 16.29
C CYS A 61 -7.70 -4.54 15.34
N LEU A 62 -7.65 -5.27 14.23
CA LEU A 62 -8.72 -5.27 13.25
C LEU A 62 -9.91 -6.13 13.72
N PRO A 63 -11.16 -5.64 13.61
CA PRO A 63 -12.35 -6.45 13.90
C PRO A 63 -12.45 -7.67 12.98
N ASN A 64 -12.06 -7.52 11.72
CA ASN A 64 -12.04 -8.58 10.70
C ASN A 64 -10.68 -8.57 9.98
N PRO A 65 -9.65 -9.23 10.53
CA PRO A 65 -8.34 -9.28 9.91
C PRO A 65 -8.39 -10.06 8.59
N ILE A 66 -8.17 -9.35 7.47
CA ILE A 66 -8.06 -9.94 6.13
C ILE A 66 -6.77 -9.54 5.42
N ASN A 67 -6.27 -10.46 4.60
CA ASN A 67 -5.18 -10.19 3.68
C ASN A 67 -5.68 -9.28 2.54
N ILE A 68 -4.96 -8.19 2.31
CA ILE A 68 -5.24 -7.25 1.23
C ILE A 68 -3.98 -7.09 0.42
N THR A 69 -4.09 -7.31 -0.89
CA THR A 69 -3.06 -7.01 -1.86
C THR A 69 -3.54 -5.89 -2.78
N ILE A 70 -2.61 -5.08 -3.25
CA ILE A 70 -2.91 -4.14 -4.32
C ILE A 70 -3.05 -4.95 -5.59
N ASN A 71 -4.24 -4.91 -6.16
CA ASN A 71 -4.58 -5.53 -7.41
C ASN A 71 -4.92 -4.44 -8.43
N ASP A 72 -3.88 -3.80 -8.97
CA ASP A 72 -3.99 -2.75 -9.97
C ASP A 72 -2.85 -2.92 -10.99
N SER A 73 -3.19 -2.93 -12.28
CA SER A 73 -2.22 -3.21 -13.35
C SER A 73 -1.15 -2.13 -13.52
N PHE A 74 -1.38 -0.93 -12.98
CA PHE A 74 -0.42 0.17 -13.07
C PHE A 74 0.45 0.30 -11.84
N LEU A 75 0.19 -0.47 -10.78
CA LEU A 75 0.88 -0.36 -9.51
C LEU A 75 1.82 -1.54 -9.30
N THR A 76 3.01 -1.23 -8.79
CA THR A 76 4.00 -2.24 -8.42
C THR A 76 4.59 -1.94 -7.05
N TYR A 77 4.96 -3.01 -6.34
CA TYR A 77 5.70 -2.90 -5.09
C TYR A 77 7.20 -2.76 -5.38
N PRO A 78 7.86 -1.68 -4.92
CA PRO A 78 9.30 -1.58 -5.00
C PRO A 78 9.97 -2.58 -4.03
N PRO A 79 11.24 -2.97 -4.30
CA PRO A 79 11.99 -3.89 -3.44
C PRO A 79 12.35 -3.30 -2.06
N THR A 80 12.09 -2.00 -1.86
CA THR A 80 12.27 -1.31 -0.58
C THR A 80 11.11 -1.53 0.40
N ASN A 81 10.12 -2.32 0.03
CA ASN A 81 9.08 -2.80 0.94
C ASN A 81 9.43 -4.18 1.51
N ARG A 82 8.86 -4.46 2.68
CA ARG A 82 8.98 -5.73 3.38
C ARG A 82 7.60 -6.24 3.78
N HIS A 83 7.49 -7.56 3.86
CA HIS A 83 6.30 -8.22 4.33
C HIS A 83 6.38 -8.36 5.85
N LEU A 84 5.38 -7.82 6.55
CA LEU A 84 5.21 -7.97 7.97
C LEU A 84 3.93 -8.76 8.24
N THR A 85 4.02 -9.81 9.06
CA THR A 85 2.87 -10.63 9.44
C THR A 85 2.37 -10.21 10.81
N LEU A 86 1.07 -9.94 10.90
CA LEU A 86 0.35 -9.66 12.14
C LEU A 86 -0.40 -10.93 12.53
N PHE A 87 0.02 -11.55 13.64
CA PHE A 87 -0.62 -12.71 14.23
C PHE A 87 -1.57 -12.27 15.34
N TYR A 88 -2.82 -12.74 15.32
CA TYR A 88 -3.87 -12.33 16.24
C TYR A 88 -4.30 -13.47 17.15
N ASN A 89 -4.52 -13.15 18.44
CA ASN A 89 -5.11 -14.04 19.43
C ASN A 89 -4.40 -15.39 19.53
N CYS A 90 -3.11 -15.36 19.86
CA CYS A 90 -2.20 -16.49 19.90
C CYS A 90 -1.99 -17.01 21.32
N SER A 91 -1.84 -18.34 21.39
CA SER A 91 -1.43 -19.07 22.59
C SER A 91 0.07 -19.34 22.65
N ASN A 92 0.75 -19.29 21.49
CA ASN A 92 2.20 -19.40 21.38
C ASN A 92 2.74 -18.13 20.71
N VAL A 93 3.89 -17.65 21.20
CA VAL A 93 4.55 -16.42 20.73
C VAL A 93 6.06 -16.66 20.63
N PRO A 94 6.79 -15.92 19.76
CA PRO A 94 8.24 -15.99 19.72
C PRO A 94 8.85 -15.58 21.07
N GLN A 95 10.11 -15.96 21.32
CA GLN A 95 10.79 -15.68 22.59
C GLN A 95 10.84 -14.20 22.98
N ARG A 96 10.82 -13.30 21.99
CA ARG A 96 10.83 -11.85 22.20
C ARG A 96 9.87 -11.18 21.22
N PRO A 97 8.55 -11.33 21.43
CA PRO A 97 7.54 -10.82 20.53
C PRO A 97 7.45 -9.30 20.65
N ILE A 98 7.12 -8.64 19.54
CA ILE A 98 6.61 -7.27 19.58
C ILE A 98 5.09 -7.41 19.66
N ILE A 99 4.52 -7.15 20.83
CA ILE A 99 3.11 -7.45 21.15
C ILE A 99 2.24 -6.23 20.82
N PHE A 100 1.03 -6.49 20.35
CA PHE A 100 -0.06 -5.53 20.31
C PHE A 100 -1.30 -6.16 20.96
N PRO A 101 -1.81 -5.64 22.08
CA PRO A 101 -2.86 -6.31 22.83
C PRO A 101 -4.24 -6.10 22.18
N CYS A 102 -4.83 -7.17 21.63
CA CYS A 102 -6.21 -7.15 21.09
C CYS A 102 -7.24 -7.85 21.98
N SER A 103 -6.78 -8.69 22.89
CA SER A 103 -7.58 -9.45 23.83
C SER A 103 -6.87 -9.49 25.18
N PRO A 104 -7.59 -9.50 26.31
CA PRO A 104 -6.98 -9.62 27.63
C PRO A 104 -6.37 -11.01 27.89
N GLU A 105 -6.80 -12.05 27.18
CA GLU A 105 -6.41 -13.44 27.45
C GLU A 105 -5.40 -14.01 26.45
N LEU A 106 -5.33 -13.45 25.24
CA LEU A 106 -4.50 -13.95 24.14
C LEU A 106 -3.60 -12.84 23.59
N LEU A 107 -2.39 -13.19 23.20
CA LEU A 107 -1.41 -12.24 22.71
C LEU A 107 -1.51 -12.09 21.19
N SER A 108 -1.29 -10.89 20.67
CA SER A 108 -1.13 -10.67 19.23
C SER A 108 0.25 -10.04 19.01
N PHE A 109 0.95 -10.43 17.94
CA PHE A 109 2.34 -10.04 17.74
C PHE A 109 2.74 -9.94 16.27
N TYR A 110 3.82 -9.20 16.02
CA TYR A 110 4.41 -9.05 14.70
C TYR A 110 5.49 -10.09 14.45
N ALA A 111 5.52 -10.65 13.25
CA ALA A 111 6.59 -11.50 12.75
C ALA A 111 7.05 -11.03 11.38
N ASP A 112 8.32 -11.24 11.08
CA ASP A 112 8.85 -10.97 9.75
C ASP A 112 8.56 -12.10 8.76
N ASP A 113 8.80 -11.83 7.48
CA ASP A 113 8.69 -12.78 6.38
C ASP A 113 9.88 -13.73 6.24
N LEU A 114 10.96 -13.50 6.98
CA LEU A 114 12.18 -14.33 6.98
C LEU A 114 12.18 -15.40 8.07
N SER A 115 11.15 -15.41 8.91
CA SER A 115 10.96 -16.39 9.96
C SER A 115 10.99 -17.79 9.37
N GLU A 116 11.70 -18.72 10.04
CA GLU A 116 11.82 -20.10 9.58
C GLU A 116 10.42 -20.70 9.32
N ARG A 117 10.29 -21.44 8.22
CA ARG A 117 8.98 -21.95 7.77
C ARG A 117 8.25 -22.74 8.86
N ASP A 118 8.98 -23.57 9.59
CA ASP A 118 8.41 -24.38 10.67
C ASP A 118 7.93 -23.48 11.83
N THR A 119 8.73 -22.50 12.24
CA THR A 119 8.34 -21.50 13.25
C THR A 119 7.11 -20.71 12.83
N TYR A 120 7.06 -20.24 11.58
CA TYR A 120 5.88 -19.53 11.05
C TYR A 120 4.63 -20.40 11.10
N ARG A 121 4.74 -21.68 10.71
CA ARG A 121 3.62 -22.63 10.75
C ARG A 121 3.14 -22.87 12.19
N ASP A 122 4.06 -23.01 13.13
CA ASP A 122 3.72 -23.20 14.55
C ASP A 122 2.97 -21.99 15.11
N PHE A 123 3.39 -20.77 14.76
CA PHE A 123 2.65 -19.56 15.11
C PHE A 123 1.26 -19.55 14.48
N SER A 124 1.18 -19.76 13.16
CA SER A 124 -0.10 -19.79 12.43
C SER A 124 -1.10 -20.77 13.05
N ASN A 125 -0.66 -21.96 13.44
CA ASN A 125 -1.51 -22.97 14.08
C ASN A 125 -1.95 -22.61 15.50
N SER A 126 -1.20 -21.74 16.20
CA SER A 126 -1.46 -21.36 17.59
C SER A 126 -2.31 -20.09 17.73
N CYS A 127 -2.58 -19.41 16.61
CA CYS A 127 -3.25 -18.12 16.53
C CYS A 127 -4.64 -18.26 15.92
N GLY A 128 -5.57 -17.39 16.31
CA GLY A 128 -6.91 -17.36 15.73
C GLY A 128 -6.91 -16.95 14.26
N THR A 129 -6.04 -16.02 13.87
CA THR A 129 -5.83 -15.61 12.47
C THR A 129 -4.50 -14.90 12.30
N ASN A 130 -4.07 -14.69 11.06
CA ASN A 130 -2.96 -13.83 10.70
C ASN A 130 -3.19 -13.14 9.36
N ILE A 131 -2.58 -11.96 9.20
CA ILE A 131 -2.55 -11.24 7.93
C ILE A 131 -1.13 -10.80 7.64
N GLN A 132 -0.81 -10.66 6.36
CA GLN A 132 0.43 -10.09 5.89
C GLN A 132 0.16 -8.69 5.33
N VAL A 133 1.00 -7.73 5.71
CA VAL A 133 0.95 -6.34 5.26
C VAL A 133 2.29 -5.93 4.69
N GLN A 134 2.26 -4.92 3.82
CA GLN A 134 3.45 -4.28 3.30
C GLN A 134 3.85 -3.13 4.22
N VAL A 135 5.15 -3.00 4.47
CA VAL A 135 5.75 -1.87 5.21
C VAL A 135 7.03 -1.42 4.51
N ASN A 136 7.42 -0.16 4.69
CA ASN A 136 8.72 0.31 4.23
C ASN A 136 9.86 -0.39 5.03
N GLN A 137 10.97 -0.72 4.35
CA GLN A 137 12.17 -1.26 5.00
C GLN A 137 12.63 -0.40 6.19
N SER A 138 12.65 0.92 6.08
CA SER A 138 13.10 1.79 7.16
C SER A 138 12.22 1.67 8.41
N SER A 139 10.90 1.63 8.20
CA SER A 139 9.91 1.42 9.26
C SER A 139 10.00 0.02 9.87
N PHE A 140 10.29 -0.98 9.04
CA PHE A 140 10.53 -2.35 9.49
C PHE A 140 11.78 -2.43 10.37
N ASP A 141 12.88 -1.79 9.97
CA ASP A 141 14.13 -1.76 10.73
C ASP A 141 13.96 -1.05 12.07
N GLU A 142 13.26 0.07 12.08
CA GLU A 142 12.88 0.81 13.29
C GLU A 142 12.08 -0.08 14.25
N LEU A 143 11.06 -0.79 13.74
CA LEU A 143 10.28 -1.74 14.51
C LEU A 143 11.15 -2.83 15.17
N GLN A 144 12.12 -3.38 14.42
CA GLN A 144 12.99 -4.44 14.92
C GLN A 144 14.02 -3.95 15.95
N ASN A 145 14.51 -2.72 15.80
CA ASN A 145 15.57 -2.14 16.62
C ASN A 145 15.03 -1.58 17.95
N GLU A 146 13.90 -0.88 17.91
CA GLU A 146 13.43 -0.13 19.07
C GLU A 146 12.62 -1.00 20.05
N ARG A 147 11.94 -2.05 19.55
CA ARG A 147 11.17 -3.05 20.35
C ARG A 147 10.35 -2.47 21.52
N ASN A 148 9.91 -1.22 21.40
CA ASN A 148 9.22 -0.53 22.47
C ASN A 148 7.72 -0.76 22.33
N GLU A 149 7.16 -1.46 23.33
CA GLU A 149 5.72 -1.73 23.52
C GLU A 149 4.87 -0.44 23.56
N TYR A 150 5.49 0.73 23.71
CA TYR A 150 4.83 2.04 23.79
C TYR A 150 4.91 2.89 22.51
N MET A 151 5.61 2.43 21.46
CA MET A 151 5.53 3.05 20.12
C MET A 151 4.22 2.69 19.38
N LEU A 152 3.25 2.10 20.10
CA LEU A 152 1.96 1.62 19.59
C LEU A 152 1.02 2.70 19.06
N GLU A 153 1.29 3.99 19.30
CA GLU A 153 0.44 5.10 18.84
C GLU A 153 0.86 5.72 17.49
N GLU A 154 2.01 5.33 16.93
CA GLU A 154 2.48 5.84 15.62
C GLU A 154 2.50 4.75 14.54
N TRP A 155 1.52 3.84 14.54
CA TRP A 155 1.40 2.78 13.52
C TRP A 155 0.83 3.31 12.21
N ARG A 156 1.62 4.19 11.61
CA ARG A 156 1.46 4.77 10.29
C ARG A 156 2.49 4.19 9.33
N PHE A 157 2.89 2.94 9.57
CA PHE A 157 3.87 2.25 8.75
C PHE A 157 3.28 2.01 7.37
N GLY A 158 3.55 2.98 6.51
CA GLY A 158 3.19 2.93 5.12
C GLY A 158 4.16 2.08 4.35
N PHE A 159 3.80 1.85 3.11
CA PHE A 159 4.63 1.22 2.12
C PHE A 159 4.56 2.03 0.84
N ASN A 160 5.60 1.89 0.03
CA ASN A 160 5.65 2.59 -1.24
C ASN A 160 4.99 1.75 -2.31
N VAL A 161 4.38 2.41 -3.28
CA VAL A 161 4.03 1.81 -4.56
C VAL A 161 4.46 2.73 -5.68
N VAL A 162 4.91 2.13 -6.78
CA VAL A 162 5.31 2.83 -7.98
C VAL A 162 4.19 2.69 -8.99
N TYR A 163 3.71 3.82 -9.52
CA TYR A 163 2.70 3.85 -10.56
C TYR A 163 3.31 4.07 -11.94
N ASP A 164 2.86 3.31 -12.92
CA ASP A 164 3.30 3.42 -14.32
C ASP A 164 2.60 4.60 -15.00
N PHE A 165 3.11 5.81 -14.74
CA PHE A 165 2.56 7.03 -15.32
C PHE A 165 2.48 7.01 -16.86
N PRO A 166 3.51 6.55 -17.61
CA PRO A 166 3.40 6.35 -19.06
C PRO A 166 2.24 5.48 -19.49
N SER A 167 2.08 4.29 -18.91
CA SER A 167 1.00 3.38 -19.30
C SER A 167 -0.38 3.96 -18.95
N ILE A 168 -0.53 4.56 -17.76
CA ILE A 168 -1.77 5.23 -17.34
C ILE A 168 -2.14 6.37 -18.32
N PHE A 169 -1.17 7.21 -18.65
CA PHE A 169 -1.38 8.33 -19.56
C PHE A 169 -1.76 7.86 -20.95
N CYS A 170 -1.04 6.87 -21.49
CA CYS A 170 -1.26 6.40 -22.84
C CYS A 170 -2.55 5.60 -23.00
N GLU A 171 -2.91 4.74 -22.05
CA GLU A 171 -4.22 4.08 -22.06
C GLU A 171 -5.35 5.11 -22.06
N ARG A 172 -5.21 6.19 -21.27
CA ARG A 172 -6.21 7.26 -21.25
C ARG A 172 -6.26 8.01 -22.58
N CYS A 173 -5.11 8.30 -23.19
CA CYS A 173 -5.01 8.99 -24.46
C CYS A 173 -5.55 8.18 -25.64
N ASP A 174 -5.30 6.87 -25.68
CA ASP A 174 -5.81 5.97 -26.72
C ASP A 174 -7.35 5.92 -26.72
N ASN A 175 -7.96 5.99 -25.53
CA ASN A 175 -9.41 6.10 -25.38
C ASN A 175 -9.99 7.46 -25.80
N LEU A 176 -9.15 8.47 -26.07
CA LEU A 176 -9.53 9.86 -26.30
C LEU A 176 -8.75 10.49 -27.48
N VAL A 177 -8.53 9.72 -28.55
CA VAL A 177 -7.63 9.99 -29.69
C VAL A 177 -7.51 11.47 -30.14
N GLU A 178 -8.60 12.25 -30.15
CA GLU A 178 -8.59 13.68 -30.52
C GLU A 178 -7.99 14.64 -29.46
N LYS A 179 -7.88 14.25 -28.19
CA LYS A 179 -7.57 15.16 -27.07
C LYS A 179 -6.11 15.17 -26.62
N CYS A 180 -5.35 14.12 -26.89
CA CYS A 180 -3.93 14.07 -26.49
C CYS A 180 -2.96 14.62 -27.55
N SER A 181 -3.41 14.87 -28.77
CA SER A 181 -2.59 15.35 -29.89
C SER A 181 -1.84 16.66 -29.56
N ASN A 182 -2.42 17.51 -28.71
CA ASN A 182 -1.81 18.77 -28.26
C ASN A 182 -0.85 18.60 -27.07
N LEU A 183 -0.83 17.43 -26.40
CA LEU A 183 0.03 17.14 -25.25
C LEU A 183 1.33 16.41 -25.64
N VAL A 184 1.39 15.83 -26.85
CA VAL A 184 2.54 15.07 -27.37
C VAL A 184 3.83 15.91 -27.47
N ASN A 185 3.71 17.24 -27.57
CA ASN A 185 4.86 18.15 -27.67
C ASN A 185 5.33 18.73 -26.32
N SER A 186 4.72 18.35 -25.20
CA SER A 186 5.14 18.81 -23.87
C SER A 186 6.15 17.84 -23.26
N PRO A 187 7.31 18.29 -22.77
CA PRO A 187 8.26 17.42 -22.06
C PRO A 187 7.72 16.90 -20.71
N ARG A 188 6.55 17.39 -20.26
CA ARG A 188 5.88 16.94 -19.03
C ARG A 188 5.07 15.65 -19.21
N TYR A 189 4.79 15.24 -20.43
CA TYR A 189 3.97 14.07 -20.72
C TYR A 189 4.71 13.07 -21.61
N PRO A 190 4.46 11.76 -21.45
CA PRO A 190 5.10 10.74 -22.26
C PRO A 190 4.53 10.76 -23.69
N VAL A 191 5.37 10.40 -24.65
CA VAL A 191 4.94 10.20 -26.04
C VAL A 191 4.33 8.81 -26.16
N CYS A 192 3.03 8.75 -26.44
CA CYS A 192 2.33 7.50 -26.66
C CYS A 192 2.59 6.99 -28.08
N LYS A 193 3.28 5.86 -28.20
CA LYS A 193 3.38 5.15 -29.47
C LYS A 193 2.13 4.30 -29.63
N SER A 194 1.35 4.58 -30.68
CA SER A 194 0.17 3.79 -31.00
C SER A 194 0.60 2.37 -31.38
N GLY A 195 0.28 1.39 -30.52
CA GLY A 195 0.44 -0.04 -30.78
C GLY A 195 1.88 -0.58 -30.72
N MET A 196 2.09 -1.51 -29.79
CA MET A 196 3.13 -2.55 -29.74
C MET A 196 4.50 -2.25 -29.09
N LEU A 197 4.75 -3.05 -28.03
CA LEU A 197 6.07 -3.52 -27.61
C LEU A 197 6.97 -3.79 -28.83
N THR A 198 8.13 -3.15 -28.87
CA THR A 198 9.24 -3.61 -29.71
C THR A 198 10.46 -3.80 -28.82
N PHE A 199 10.83 -5.06 -28.59
CA PHE A 199 12.18 -5.41 -28.16
C PHE A 199 13.12 -5.19 -29.34
N LEU A 200 14.20 -4.45 -29.12
CA LEU A 200 15.42 -4.53 -29.91
C LEU A 200 16.57 -4.89 -28.96
#